data_AF-A0A0R1TSP4-F1
#
_entry.id   AF-A0A0R1TSP4-F1
#
_cell.length_a   1.000
_cell.length_b   1.000
_cell.length_c   1.000
_cell.angle_alpha   90.00
_cell.angle_beta   90.00
_cell.angle_gamma   90.00
#
_symmetry.space_group_name_H-M   'P 1'
#
loop_
_entity.id
_entity.type
_entity.pdbx_description
1 polymer ?
#
loop_
_entity_poly.entity_id
_entity_poly.type
_entity_poly.pdbx_seq_one_letter_code
_entity_poly.pdbx_strand_id
1 'polypeptide(L)'
;MLFNTRKIKATKLNPIFDRPGVYFVSQSTLTAAFSTFHQYVRALNDAGWAKRAGVIAAESSLVPYLPVRSNLFLNGNEHNLNVLPRQMRNSSFLNQQSSELHGIDILIVQLFREILAGKQIIVTGTVLDRLSGPEIRAFLSVAKAACTEQAVSLIIITTNADLAATAGHSLTEAPEIMVTNRLKQGSPT
;
A
#
# COMPACT_ATOMS: atom_id res chain seq x y z
N MET A 1 -42.48 11.86 -5.04
CA MET A 1 -41.23 11.29 -4.46
C MET A 1 -40.06 12.07 -5.01
N LEU A 2 -39.41 12.89 -4.17
CA LEU A 2 -38.20 13.64 -4.55
C LEU A 2 -36.99 12.74 -4.30
N PHE A 3 -36.33 12.30 -5.37
CA PHE A 3 -35.06 11.59 -5.28
C PHE A 3 -34.00 12.59 -4.80
N ASN A 4 -33.62 12.49 -3.53
CA ASN A 4 -32.52 13.24 -2.96
C ASN A 4 -31.21 12.71 -3.56
N THR A 5 -30.80 13.26 -4.70
CA THR A 5 -29.53 12.97 -5.34
C THR A 5 -28.44 13.55 -4.44
N ARG A 6 -27.88 12.73 -3.54
CA ARG A 6 -26.66 13.08 -2.82
C ARG A 6 -25.63 13.47 -3.88
N LYS A 7 -25.32 14.77 -4.00
CA LYS A 7 -24.17 15.25 -4.75
C LYS A 7 -22.95 14.57 -4.13
N ILE A 8 -22.47 13.51 -4.77
CA ILE A 8 -21.22 12.85 -4.41
C ILE A 8 -20.15 13.91 -4.68
N LYS A 9 -19.62 14.52 -3.61
CA LYS A 9 -18.46 15.40 -3.76
C LYS A 9 -17.35 14.55 -4.35
N ALA A 10 -16.74 15.01 -5.44
CA ALA A 10 -15.66 14.29 -6.08
C ALA A 10 -14.44 14.30 -5.14
N THR A 11 -14.25 13.19 -4.44
CA THR A 11 -13.11 12.96 -3.56
C THR A 11 -11.96 12.39 -4.39
N LYS A 12 -10.79 13.02 -4.34
CA LYS A 12 -9.59 12.61 -5.07
C LYS A 12 -8.51 12.20 -4.10
N LEU A 13 -7.56 11.40 -4.57
CA LEU A 13 -6.35 11.12 -3.82
C LEU A 13 -5.61 12.44 -3.54
N ASN A 14 -5.05 12.57 -2.36
CA ASN A 14 -4.21 13.72 -2.03
C ASN A 14 -3.03 13.79 -3.01
N PRO A 15 -2.79 14.95 -3.67
CA PRO A 15 -1.70 15.11 -4.63
C PRO A 15 -0.31 14.73 -4.10
N ILE A 16 -0.10 14.75 -2.77
CA ILE A 16 1.14 14.26 -2.14
C ILE A 16 1.41 12.79 -2.52
N PHE A 17 0.36 11.97 -2.65
CA PHE A 17 0.47 10.54 -2.97
C PHE A 17 0.27 10.23 -4.46
N ASP A 18 0.05 11.24 -5.31
CA ASP A 18 -0.21 11.06 -6.74
C ASP A 18 1.08 10.74 -7.53
N ARG A 19 2.25 11.02 -6.94
CA ARG A 19 3.54 10.63 -7.53
C ARG A 19 3.90 9.21 -7.10
N PRO A 20 4.21 8.29 -8.04
CA PRO A 20 4.65 6.95 -7.69
C PRO A 20 5.90 6.96 -6.79
N GLY A 21 5.95 6.06 -5.82
CA GLY A 21 7.07 5.98 -4.89
C GLY A 21 6.71 5.39 -3.53
N VAL A 22 7.68 5.43 -2.62
CA VAL A 22 7.52 4.97 -1.23
C VAL A 22 7.47 6.16 -0.30
N TYR A 23 6.36 6.28 0.42
CA TYR A 23 6.06 7.32 1.39
C TYR A 23 6.12 6.76 2.80
N PHE A 24 6.68 7.53 3.73
CA PHE A 24 6.65 7.19 5.14
C PHE A 24 5.80 8.19 5.89
N VAL A 25 4.87 7.68 6.68
CA VAL A 25 4.04 8.46 7.60
C VAL A 25 4.47 8.10 9.01
N SER A 26 5.24 8.99 9.63
CA SER A 26 5.74 8.80 10.99
C SER A 26 4.63 9.02 12.00
N GLN A 27 4.60 8.20 13.04
CA GLN A 27 3.67 8.30 14.15
C GLN A 27 4.41 8.12 15.46
N SER A 28 4.05 8.87 16.50
CA SER A 28 4.75 8.85 17.78
C SER A 28 4.45 7.61 18.63
N THR A 29 3.35 6.91 18.36
CA THR A 29 2.92 5.73 19.12
C THR A 29 2.28 4.68 18.21
N LEU A 30 2.31 3.41 18.65
CA LEU A 30 1.64 2.31 17.94
C LEU A 30 0.13 2.54 17.82
N THR A 31 -0.52 3.09 18.85
CA THR A 31 -1.95 3.44 18.82
C THR A 31 -2.26 4.48 17.75
N ALA A 32 -1.42 5.52 17.63
CA ALA A 32 -1.57 6.54 16.59
C ALA A 32 -1.32 5.96 15.18
N ALA A 33 -0.33 5.08 15.03
CA ALA A 33 -0.07 4.36 13.79
C ALA A 33 -1.24 3.49 13.35
N PHE A 34 -1.80 2.71 14.28
CA PHE A 34 -2.98 1.87 14.02
C PHE A 34 -4.20 2.72 13.65
N SER A 35 -4.45 3.81 14.38
CA SER A 35 -5.54 4.75 14.07
C SER A 35 -5.38 5.36 12.67
N THR A 36 -4.18 5.83 12.32
CA THR A 36 -3.87 6.39 10.99
C THR A 36 -4.08 5.36 9.88
N PHE A 37 -3.63 4.12 10.09
CA PHE A 37 -3.83 3.03 9.14
C PHE A 37 -5.32 2.78 8.87
N HIS A 38 -6.13 2.66 9.92
CA HIS A 38 -7.56 2.45 9.77
C HIS A 38 -8.28 3.67 9.16
N GLN A 39 -7.86 4.89 9.50
CA GLN A 39 -8.37 6.10 8.88
C GLN A 39 -8.10 6.12 7.38
N TYR A 40 -6.89 5.75 6.95
CA TYR A 40 -6.54 5.72 5.52
C TYR A 40 -7.34 4.67 4.76
N VAL A 41 -7.43 3.45 5.29
CA VAL A 41 -8.21 2.36 4.68
C VAL A 41 -9.70 2.76 4.57
N ARG A 42 -10.26 3.35 5.64
CA ARG A 42 -11.64 3.82 5.64
C ARG A 42 -11.87 4.93 4.62
N ALA A 43 -11.00 5.94 4.57
CA ALA A 43 -11.13 7.05 3.63
C ALA A 43 -11.07 6.59 2.17
N LEU A 44 -10.18 5.63 1.84
CA LEU A 44 -10.11 5.02 0.52
C LEU A 44 -11.40 4.28 0.16
N ASN A 45 -11.94 3.48 1.10
CA ASN A 45 -13.20 2.77 0.89
C ASN A 45 -14.39 3.73 0.71
N ASP A 46 -14.52 4.73 1.59
CA ASP A 46 -15.60 5.72 1.55
C ASP A 46 -15.56 6.57 0.27
N ALA A 47 -14.37 6.77 -0.31
CA ALA A 47 -14.19 7.46 -1.59
C ALA A 47 -14.33 6.55 -2.83
N GLY A 48 -14.64 5.26 -2.66
CA GLY A 48 -14.82 4.31 -3.76
C GLY A 48 -13.53 3.80 -4.39
N TRP A 49 -12.39 3.92 -3.69
CA TRP A 49 -11.07 3.49 -4.19
C TRP A 49 -10.75 2.02 -3.96
N ALA A 50 -11.67 1.21 -3.42
CA ALA A 50 -11.43 -0.21 -3.09
C ALA A 50 -10.81 -1.05 -4.23
N LYS A 51 -11.16 -0.75 -5.50
CA LYS A 51 -10.57 -1.44 -6.66
C LYS A 51 -9.13 -0.99 -6.97
N ARG A 52 -8.80 0.27 -6.68
CA ARG A 52 -7.50 0.92 -6.99
C ARG A 52 -6.55 0.94 -5.81
N ALA A 53 -7.03 0.64 -4.60
CA ALA A 53 -6.26 0.59 -3.38
C ALA A 53 -6.01 -0.85 -2.91
N GLY A 54 -4.78 -1.10 -2.44
CA GLY A 54 -4.36 -2.32 -1.76
C GLY A 54 -4.03 -2.04 -0.29
N VAL A 55 -4.13 -3.08 0.53
CA VAL A 55 -3.87 -2.98 1.97
C VAL A 55 -2.98 -4.14 2.41
N ILE A 56 -1.92 -3.83 3.14
CA ILE A 56 -1.04 -4.82 3.77
C ILE A 56 -1.11 -4.60 5.28
N ALA A 57 -1.73 -5.54 5.97
CA ALA A 57 -1.81 -5.52 7.42
C ALA A 57 -0.51 -6.04 8.07
N ALA A 58 -0.40 -5.85 9.39
CA ALA A 58 0.73 -6.39 10.15
C ALA A 58 0.76 -7.93 10.13
N GLU A 59 -0.41 -8.56 10.11
CA GLU A 59 -0.56 -10.00 9.97
C GLU A 59 -0.65 -10.40 8.50
N SER A 60 0.00 -11.51 8.15
CA SER A 60 -0.01 -12.01 6.79
C SER A 60 -1.41 -12.36 6.33
N SER A 61 -1.77 -11.87 5.15
CA SER A 61 -3.00 -12.25 4.45
C SER A 61 -2.75 -13.29 3.35
N LEU A 62 -1.58 -13.94 3.37
CA LEU A 62 -1.29 -15.05 2.47
C LEU A 62 -2.03 -16.30 2.96
N VAL A 63 -2.61 -17.05 2.02
CA VAL A 63 -3.25 -18.33 2.30
C VAL A 63 -2.16 -19.40 2.44
N PRO A 64 -1.95 -19.98 3.64
CA PRO A 64 -0.72 -20.76 3.92
C PRO A 64 -0.53 -21.99 3.04
N TYR A 65 -1.62 -22.71 2.76
CA TYR A 65 -1.61 -23.95 1.97
C TYR A 65 -1.55 -23.72 0.46
N LEU A 66 -1.63 -22.46 0.00
CA LEU A 66 -1.51 -22.14 -1.41
C LEU A 66 -0.04 -21.88 -1.79
N PRO A 67 0.38 -22.30 -3.00
CA PRO A 67 1.67 -21.89 -3.54
C PRO A 67 1.80 -20.37 -3.62
N VAL A 68 3.03 -19.88 -3.59
CA VAL A 68 3.31 -18.43 -3.72
C VAL A 68 2.67 -17.85 -4.98
N ARG A 69 2.79 -18.57 -6.12
CA ARG A 69 2.15 -18.17 -7.37
C ARG A 69 0.65 -17.95 -7.23
N SER A 70 -0.06 -18.86 -6.57
CA SER A 70 -1.50 -18.75 -6.38
C SER A 70 -1.84 -17.56 -5.48
N ASN A 71 -1.06 -17.33 -4.42
CA ASN A 71 -1.20 -16.15 -3.56
C ASN A 71 -1.02 -14.84 -4.31
N LEU A 72 -0.01 -14.75 -5.20
CA LEU A 72 0.24 -13.56 -6.02
C LEU A 72 -0.96 -13.20 -6.91
N PHE A 73 -1.79 -14.16 -7.28
CA PHE A 73 -2.92 -13.98 -8.20
C PHE A 73 -4.28 -13.92 -7.52
N LEU A 74 -4.37 -13.95 -6.18
CA LEU A 74 -5.66 -13.91 -5.47
C LEU A 74 -6.48 -12.65 -5.77
N ASN A 75 -5.82 -11.51 -5.99
CA ASN A 75 -6.48 -10.21 -6.06
C ASN A 75 -6.57 -9.63 -7.49
N GLY A 76 -6.06 -10.33 -8.51
CA GLY A 76 -5.79 -9.73 -9.82
C GLY A 76 -6.10 -10.64 -11.01
N ASN A 77 -6.38 -10.00 -12.15
CA ASN A 77 -6.51 -10.64 -13.46
C ASN A 77 -5.19 -10.58 -14.25
N GLU A 78 -4.19 -9.82 -13.77
CA GLU A 78 -2.91 -9.65 -14.45
C GLU A 78 -1.92 -10.70 -13.98
N HIS A 79 -1.36 -11.45 -14.93
CA HIS A 79 -0.47 -12.58 -14.66
C HIS A 79 0.93 -12.35 -15.21
N ASN A 80 1.32 -11.09 -15.44
CA ASN A 80 2.64 -10.77 -15.95
C ASN A 80 3.70 -10.88 -14.86
N LEU A 81 4.23 -12.09 -14.65
CA LEU A 81 5.29 -12.35 -13.68
C LEU A 81 6.60 -11.59 -13.96
N ASN A 82 6.74 -10.92 -15.12
CA ASN A 82 7.90 -10.08 -15.40
C ASN A 82 7.97 -8.83 -14.51
N VAL A 83 6.88 -8.44 -13.84
CA VAL A 83 6.92 -7.36 -12.85
C VAL A 83 7.63 -7.79 -11.56
N LEU A 84 7.75 -9.09 -11.30
CA LEU A 84 8.41 -9.58 -10.08
C LEU A 84 9.93 -9.37 -10.16
N PRO A 85 10.63 -9.27 -9.02
CA PRO A 85 12.09 -9.33 -8.97
C PRO A 85 12.58 -10.64 -9.55
N ARG A 86 13.76 -10.63 -10.19
CA ARG A 86 14.33 -11.83 -10.85
C ARG A 86 14.42 -13.03 -9.91
N GLN A 87 14.73 -12.81 -8.64
CA GLN A 87 14.84 -13.87 -7.65
C GLN A 87 13.49 -14.57 -7.41
N MET A 88 12.37 -13.86 -7.53
CA MET A 88 11.03 -14.43 -7.31
C MET A 88 10.44 -15.11 -8.55
N ARG A 89 10.98 -14.87 -9.75
CA ARG A 89 10.47 -15.46 -10.99
C ARG A 89 10.82 -16.95 -11.16
N ASN A 90 11.70 -17.47 -10.30
CA ASN A 90 12.14 -18.85 -10.42
C ASN A 90 11.04 -19.83 -10.01
N SER A 91 11.00 -20.99 -10.67
CA SER A 91 9.95 -22.00 -10.45
C SER A 91 9.93 -22.55 -9.03
N SER A 92 11.08 -22.65 -8.37
CA SER A 92 11.16 -23.15 -6.98
C SER A 92 10.42 -22.20 -6.04
N PHE A 93 10.70 -20.90 -6.12
CA PHE A 93 10.06 -19.88 -5.29
C PHE A 93 8.56 -19.77 -5.59
N LEU A 94 8.15 -19.83 -6.86
CA LEU A 94 6.74 -19.70 -7.24
C LEU A 94 5.89 -20.90 -6.81
N ASN A 95 6.48 -22.10 -6.76
CA ASN A 95 5.77 -23.34 -6.45
C ASN A 95 5.86 -23.77 -4.98
N GLN A 96 6.74 -23.16 -4.16
CA GLN A 96 6.80 -23.45 -2.73
C GLN A 96 5.49 -23.03 -2.03
N GLN A 97 5.18 -23.67 -0.90
CA GLN A 97 4.00 -23.32 -0.10
C GLN A 97 4.22 -21.99 0.60
N SER A 98 3.18 -21.17 0.71
CA SER A 98 3.32 -19.84 1.33
C SER A 98 3.55 -19.91 2.84
N SER A 99 3.24 -21.05 3.48
CA SER A 99 3.61 -21.33 4.87
C SER A 99 5.11 -21.44 5.11
N GLU A 100 5.91 -21.69 4.07
CA GLU A 100 7.38 -21.77 4.14
C GLU A 100 8.03 -20.39 4.00
N LEU A 101 7.26 -19.34 3.68
CA LEU A 101 7.74 -17.97 3.63
C LEU A 101 7.89 -17.42 5.05
N HIS A 102 8.95 -16.66 5.25
CA HIS A 102 9.25 -16.02 6.52
C HIS A 102 9.74 -14.59 6.35
N GLY A 103 9.60 -13.78 7.40
CA GLY A 103 10.12 -12.42 7.48
C GLY A 103 9.72 -11.56 6.27
N ILE A 104 10.74 -11.00 5.61
CA ILE A 104 10.59 -10.10 4.47
C ILE A 104 9.86 -10.71 3.26
N ASP A 105 10.02 -12.02 3.00
CA ASP A 105 9.46 -12.62 1.78
C ASP A 105 7.94 -12.57 1.76
N ILE A 106 7.31 -12.72 2.94
CA ILE A 106 5.86 -12.55 3.13
C ILE A 106 5.43 -11.15 2.69
N LEU A 107 6.19 -10.13 3.10
CA LEU A 107 5.87 -8.74 2.81
C LEU A 107 6.06 -8.42 1.32
N ILE A 108 7.13 -8.93 0.71
CA ILE A 108 7.38 -8.76 -0.73
C ILE A 108 6.28 -9.43 -1.55
N VAL A 109 5.86 -10.66 -1.19
CA VAL A 109 4.77 -11.35 -1.90
C VAL A 109 3.45 -10.58 -1.76
N GLN A 110 3.13 -10.07 -0.58
CA GLN A 110 1.93 -9.24 -0.40
C GLN A 110 1.98 -7.95 -1.22
N LEU A 111 3.14 -7.28 -1.29
CA LEU A 111 3.33 -6.11 -2.15
C LEU A 111 3.07 -6.45 -3.62
N PHE A 112 3.69 -7.50 -4.15
CA PHE A 112 3.53 -7.87 -5.56
C PHE A 112 2.14 -8.42 -5.88
N ARG A 113 1.44 -9.03 -4.92
CA ARG A 113 0.03 -9.39 -5.09
C ARG A 113 -0.84 -8.16 -5.34
N GLU A 114 -0.61 -7.07 -4.61
CA GLU A 114 -1.35 -5.83 -4.85
C GLU A 114 -0.92 -5.14 -6.15
N ILE A 115 0.37 -5.16 -6.50
CA ILE A 115 0.85 -4.62 -7.78
C ILE A 115 0.22 -5.38 -8.97
N LEU A 116 0.25 -6.71 -8.95
CA LEU A 116 -0.37 -7.57 -9.97
C LEU A 116 -1.91 -7.44 -10.00
N ALA A 117 -2.52 -6.97 -8.92
CA ALA A 117 -3.93 -6.62 -8.89
C ALA A 117 -4.23 -5.24 -9.53
N GLY A 118 -3.22 -4.55 -10.06
CA GLY A 118 -3.35 -3.23 -10.67
C GLY A 118 -3.65 -2.13 -9.65
N LYS A 119 -3.25 -2.31 -8.38
CA LYS A 119 -3.41 -1.27 -7.35
C LYS A 119 -2.48 -0.11 -7.65
N GLN A 120 -3.02 1.10 -7.53
CA GLN A 120 -2.28 2.36 -7.72
C GLN A 120 -1.78 2.93 -6.41
N ILE A 121 -2.44 2.59 -5.31
CA ILE A 121 -2.03 2.96 -3.97
C ILE A 121 -2.08 1.75 -3.06
N ILE A 122 -1.05 1.58 -2.23
CA ILE A 122 -0.95 0.47 -1.29
C ILE A 122 -0.64 1.08 0.07
N VAL A 123 -1.46 0.77 1.08
CA VAL A 123 -1.24 1.23 2.46
C VAL A 123 -0.76 0.05 3.30
N THR A 124 0.37 0.21 3.97
CA THR A 124 0.88 -0.75 4.95
C THR A 124 0.98 -0.13 6.33
N GLY A 125 0.63 -0.92 7.34
CA GLY A 125 0.82 -0.56 8.75
C GLY A 125 2.29 -0.70 9.19
N THR A 126 2.49 -0.82 10.50
CA THR A 126 3.80 -0.90 11.19
C THR A 126 4.55 -2.21 10.99
N VAL A 127 4.29 -2.95 9.90
CA VAL A 127 4.90 -4.27 9.65
C VAL A 127 6.43 -4.18 9.52
N LEU A 128 6.96 -3.07 8.99
CA LEU A 128 8.40 -2.84 8.92
C LEU A 128 9.05 -2.62 10.30
N ASP A 129 8.29 -2.17 11.31
CA ASP A 129 8.83 -1.90 12.65
C ASP A 129 9.30 -3.19 13.35
N ARG A 130 8.87 -4.36 12.86
CA ARG A 130 9.25 -5.69 13.37
C ARG A 130 10.45 -6.31 12.63
N LEU A 131 10.91 -5.69 11.55
CA LEU A 131 11.99 -6.23 10.71
C LEU A 131 13.36 -5.69 11.15
N SER A 132 14.40 -6.47 10.88
CA SER A 132 15.78 -6.02 11.08
C SER A 132 16.18 -4.94 10.07
N GLY A 133 17.19 -4.14 10.40
CA GLY A 133 17.73 -3.12 9.50
C GLY A 133 18.12 -3.64 8.10
N PRO A 134 18.80 -4.80 7.97
CA PRO A 134 19.07 -5.42 6.67
C PRO A 134 17.79 -5.80 5.89
N GLU A 135 16.80 -6.38 6.55
CA GLU A 135 15.51 -6.72 5.91
C GLU A 135 14.79 -5.46 5.43
N ILE A 136 14.69 -4.44 6.28
CA ILE A 136 14.12 -3.14 5.90
C ILE A 136 14.79 -2.60 4.62
N ARG A 137 16.12 -2.57 4.56
CA ARG A 137 16.85 -2.07 3.38
C ARG A 137 16.58 -2.91 2.13
N ALA A 138 16.54 -4.23 2.26
CA ALA A 138 16.22 -5.13 1.16
C ALA A 138 14.80 -4.89 0.64
N PHE A 139 13.82 -4.77 1.55
CA PHE A 139 12.43 -4.51 1.19
C PHE A 139 12.28 -3.17 0.49
N LEU A 140 12.87 -2.10 1.04
CA LEU A 140 12.77 -0.76 0.46
C LEU A 140 13.46 -0.66 -0.89
N SER A 141 14.56 -1.37 -1.11
CA SER A 141 15.19 -1.45 -2.43
C SER A 141 14.23 -2.02 -3.47
N VAL A 142 13.60 -3.16 -3.16
CA VAL A 142 12.61 -3.81 -4.02
C VAL A 142 11.37 -2.94 -4.21
N ALA A 143 10.81 -2.40 -3.14
CA ALA A 143 9.60 -1.59 -3.16
C ALA A 143 9.79 -0.28 -3.95
N LYS A 144 10.92 0.42 -3.78
CA LYS A 144 11.21 1.65 -4.54
C LYS A 144 11.30 1.38 -6.04
N ALA A 145 11.99 0.32 -6.45
CA ALA A 145 12.08 -0.08 -7.85
C ALA A 145 10.69 -0.42 -8.41
N ALA A 146 9.94 -1.28 -7.72
CA ALA A 146 8.62 -1.72 -8.16
C ALA A 146 7.60 -0.57 -8.23
N CYS A 147 7.56 0.30 -7.22
CA CYS A 147 6.67 1.46 -7.20
C CYS A 147 6.93 2.42 -8.38
N THR A 148 8.21 2.63 -8.70
CA THR A 148 8.60 3.50 -9.83
C THR A 148 8.24 2.86 -11.17
N GLU A 149 8.59 1.59 -11.37
CA GLU A 149 8.37 0.88 -12.64
C GLU A 149 6.88 0.67 -12.94
N GLN A 150 6.07 0.43 -11.90
CA GLN A 150 4.64 0.11 -12.03
C GLN A 150 3.72 1.31 -11.80
N ALA A 151 4.29 2.51 -11.60
CA ALA A 151 3.54 3.73 -11.28
C ALA A 151 2.58 3.58 -10.07
N VAL A 152 3.08 2.98 -8.98
CA VAL A 152 2.34 2.72 -7.74
C VAL A 152 2.89 3.56 -6.59
N SER A 153 2.01 4.00 -5.69
CA SER A 153 2.38 4.66 -4.43
C SER A 153 2.23 3.70 -3.24
N LEU A 154 3.32 3.39 -2.57
CA LEU A 154 3.32 2.63 -1.31
C LEU A 154 3.43 3.59 -0.13
N ILE A 155 2.43 3.59 0.74
CA ILE A 155 2.40 4.36 1.99
C ILE A 155 2.71 3.43 3.15
N ILE A 156 3.81 3.71 3.84
CA ILE A 156 4.28 2.96 5.00
C ILE A 156 4.05 3.80 6.25
N ILE A 157 3.19 3.32 7.14
CA ILE A 157 2.97 3.94 8.44
C ILE A 157 3.94 3.29 9.44
N THR A 158 4.75 4.11 10.12
CA THR A 158 5.81 3.61 11.01
C THR A 158 5.89 4.40 12.30
N THR A 159 6.31 3.74 13.38
CA THR A 159 6.71 4.39 14.63
C THR A 159 8.21 4.57 14.76
N ASN A 160 8.98 3.98 13.84
CA ASN A 160 10.43 4.03 13.83
C ASN A 160 10.91 5.33 13.13
N ALA A 161 11.44 6.25 13.94
CA ALA A 161 11.94 7.55 13.45
C ALA A 161 13.15 7.38 12.51
N ASP A 162 14.04 6.42 12.78
CA ASP A 162 15.21 6.16 11.93
C ASP A 162 14.78 5.64 10.56
N LEU A 163 13.77 4.77 10.55
CA LEU A 163 13.17 4.26 9.31
C LEU A 163 12.57 5.40 8.48
N ALA A 164 11.82 6.29 9.12
CA ALA A 164 11.23 7.45 8.46
C ALA A 164 12.28 8.40 7.86
N ALA A 165 13.48 8.48 8.45
CA ALA A 165 14.57 9.28 7.91
C ALA A 165 15.18 8.70 6.61
N THR A 166 14.97 7.41 6.32
CA THR A 166 15.46 6.75 5.09
C THR A 166 14.53 6.90 3.87
N ALA A 167 13.39 7.56 4.06
CA ALA A 167 12.37 7.77 3.06
C ALA A 167 12.83 8.73 1.96
N GLY A 168 12.46 8.46 0.71
CA GLY A 168 12.51 9.50 -0.34
C GLY A 168 11.45 10.59 -0.11
N HIS A 169 10.36 10.23 0.59
CA HIS A 169 9.27 11.11 0.99
C HIS A 169 8.87 10.80 2.44
N SER A 170 9.46 11.52 3.39
CA SER A 170 9.13 11.42 4.82
C SER A 170 8.09 12.47 5.21
N LEU A 171 7.04 12.05 5.91
CA LEU A 171 5.97 12.92 6.39
C LEU A 171 5.88 12.81 7.91
N THR A 172 6.17 13.92 8.60
CA THR A 172 6.14 14.03 10.06
C THR A 172 4.72 14.13 10.62
N GLU A 173 3.75 14.52 9.78
CA GLU A 173 2.32 14.53 10.07
C GLU A 173 1.61 13.65 9.03
N ALA A 174 0.57 12.92 9.45
CA ALA A 174 -0.24 12.14 8.53
C ALA A 174 -1.16 13.07 7.73
N PRO A 175 -0.91 13.31 6.42
CA PRO A 175 -1.84 14.10 5.63
C PRO A 175 -3.15 13.33 5.46
N GLU A 176 -4.24 14.02 5.11
CA GLU A 176 -5.44 13.34 4.62
C GLU A 176 -5.08 12.54 3.37
N ILE A 177 -5.45 11.25 3.31
CA ILE A 177 -5.22 10.45 2.09
C ILE A 177 -6.16 10.85 0.95
N MET A 178 -7.35 11.32 1.29
CA MET A 178 -8.38 11.75 0.35
C MET A 178 -8.74 13.21 0.58
N VAL A 179 -8.74 14.01 -0.49
CA VAL A 179 -9.12 15.42 -0.46
C VAL A 179 -10.42 15.66 -1.22
N THR A 180 -11.27 16.53 -0.69
CA THR A 180 -12.52 16.90 -1.34
C THR A 180 -12.36 18.23 -2.06
N ASN A 181 -12.50 18.26 -3.40
CA ASN A 181 -12.56 19.53 -4.11
C ASN A 181 -13.86 20.27 -3.72
N ARG A 182 -13.72 21.38 -2.99
CA ARG A 182 -14.82 22.36 -2.89
C ARG A 182 -14.93 23.03 -4.26
N LEU A 183 -15.92 22.65 -5.07
CA LEU A 183 -16.35 23.49 -6.18
C LEU A 183 -16.66 24.87 -5.60
N LYS A 184 -15.93 25.91 -6.02
CA LYS A 184 -16.25 27.30 -5.70
C LYS A 184 -17.72 27.51 -6.01
N GLN A 185 -18.54 27.70 -4.98
CA GLN A 185 -19.89 28.19 -5.18
C GLN A 185 -19.73 29.61 -5.73
N GLY A 186 -20.26 29.85 -6.93
CA GLY A 186 -20.29 31.17 -7.52
C GLY A 186 -20.97 32.13 -6.55
N SER A 187 -20.32 33.28 -6.32
CA SER A 187 -20.89 34.40 -5.61
C SER A 187 -22.19 34.83 -6.29
N PRO A 188 -23.31 35.00 -5.57
CA PRO A 188 -24.46 35.71 -6.12
C PRO A 188 -24.12 37.21 -6.09
N THR A 189 -24.05 37.81 -7.27
CA THR A 189 -24.31 39.24 -7.45
C THR A 189 -25.74 39.40 -7.93
#